data_AF-A0A7Y5R576-F1
#
_entry.id   AF-A0A7Y5R576-F1
#
_cell.length_a   1.000
_cell.length_b   1.000
_cell.length_c   1.000
_cell.angle_alpha   90.00
_cell.angle_beta   90.00
_cell.angle_gamma   90.00
#
_symmetry.space_group_name_H-M   'P 1'
#
loop_
_entity.id
_entity.type
_entity.pdbx_description
1 polymer ?
#
loop_
_entity_poly.entity_id
_entity_poly.type
_entity_poly.pdbx_seq_one_letter_code
_entity_poly.pdbx_strand_id
1 'polypeptide(L)'
;MHLLLRVCGKAKHELGYNRLVIPDADFFETQLSTNYSLNNWLNDSAVSWTQKNLFLEFKRYPYFTDLDENQEAEYISSKFSLNEPEHACHDQNCDGLANAWLKKSLAVSFCSHDVWQKNKIGLTIKRDNGTAEQTQVYHACNESCIDQELIEWLRRTNLPPLVDYQAVEIWFPSANGYQISNKAKDDIIYFYKKAQFENITRIEGFFNEIWVDPFRGTGKVEPLKANLAGWWSRQIDHEHRLVYRFEDGILIVCSCRGHYSNLSCTP
;
A
#
# COMPACT_ATOMS: atom_id res chain seq x y z
N MET A 1 5.24 21.20 8.47
CA MET A 1 4.01 20.61 9.05
C MET A 1 2.89 20.42 8.03
N HIS A 2 2.44 21.46 7.33
CA HIS A 2 1.32 21.33 6.37
C HIS A 2 1.54 20.26 5.28
N LEU A 3 2.77 20.13 4.74
CA LEU A 3 3.11 19.06 3.79
C LEU A 3 2.97 17.66 4.39
N LEU A 4 3.44 17.48 5.63
CA LEU A 4 3.31 16.22 6.36
C LEU A 4 1.83 15.82 6.52
N LEU A 5 0.98 16.76 6.96
CA LEU A 5 -0.45 16.51 7.12
C LEU A 5 -1.14 16.13 5.81
N ARG A 6 -0.72 16.71 4.67
CA ARG A 6 -1.24 16.34 3.35
C ARG A 6 -0.84 14.92 2.96
N VAL A 7 0.42 14.54 3.16
CA VAL A 7 0.89 13.16 2.90
C VAL A 7 0.13 12.17 3.76
N CYS A 8 0.05 12.41 5.07
CA CYS A 8 -0.68 11.54 5.98
C CYS A 8 -2.18 11.47 5.63
N GLY A 9 -2.78 12.61 5.26
CA GLY A 9 -4.18 12.69 4.83
C GLY A 9 -4.44 11.89 3.56
N LYS A 10 -3.59 12.05 2.54
CA LYS A 10 -3.66 11.30 1.28
C LYS A 10 -3.47 9.81 1.53
N ALA A 11 -2.45 9.42 2.29
CA ALA A 11 -2.20 8.03 2.65
C ALA A 11 -3.40 7.40 3.37
N LYS A 12 -3.99 8.12 4.33
CA LYS A 12 -5.14 7.62 5.12
C LYS A 12 -6.44 7.57 4.31
N HIS A 13 -6.84 8.68 3.71
CA HIS A 13 -8.17 8.86 3.14
C HIS A 13 -8.29 8.35 1.71
N GLU A 14 -7.21 8.43 0.92
CA GLU A 14 -7.22 7.98 -0.48
C GLU A 14 -6.63 6.56 -0.62
N LEU A 15 -5.67 6.19 0.24
CA LEU A 15 -4.92 4.93 0.11
C LEU A 15 -5.19 3.92 1.25
N GLY A 16 -6.10 4.24 2.18
CA GLY A 16 -6.50 3.36 3.27
C GLY A 16 -5.41 3.08 4.32
N TYR A 17 -4.33 3.87 4.31
CA TYR A 17 -3.18 3.68 5.18
C TYR A 17 -3.41 4.29 6.56
N ASN A 18 -3.75 3.41 7.51
CA ASN A 18 -4.13 3.79 8.88
C ASN A 18 -3.01 3.60 9.91
N ARG A 19 -1.76 3.32 9.48
CA ARG A 19 -0.65 2.89 10.35
C ARG A 19 0.51 3.90 10.33
N LEU A 20 0.25 5.16 10.68
CA LEU A 20 1.36 6.10 10.86
C LEU A 20 1.98 5.86 12.24
N VAL A 21 3.19 5.30 12.26
CA VAL A 21 3.92 5.01 13.49
C VAL A 21 4.82 6.21 13.80
N ILE A 22 4.67 6.74 15.00
CA ILE A 22 5.51 7.81 15.52
C ILE A 22 6.55 7.15 16.45
N PRO A 23 7.86 7.37 16.23
CA PRO A 23 8.90 6.85 17.13
C PRO A 23 8.82 7.49 18.53
N ASP A 24 9.64 6.99 19.45
CA ASP A 24 9.60 7.15 20.93
C ASP A 24 9.42 8.60 21.48
N ALA A 25 9.28 8.73 22.80
CA ALA A 25 8.91 9.92 23.56
C ALA A 25 9.63 11.23 23.15
N ASP A 26 10.88 11.16 22.69
CA ASP A 26 11.67 12.32 22.24
C ASP A 26 11.19 12.91 20.89
N PHE A 27 10.26 12.25 20.19
CA PHE A 27 9.70 12.74 18.94
C PHE A 27 9.11 14.16 19.06
N PHE A 28 8.47 14.49 20.19
CA PHE A 28 7.90 15.82 20.42
C PHE A 28 8.97 16.92 20.56
N GLU A 29 10.21 16.55 20.88
CA GLU A 29 11.34 17.48 20.97
C GLU A 29 12.03 17.73 19.61
N THR A 30 11.60 17.04 18.56
CA THR A 30 12.08 17.26 17.19
C THR A 30 11.96 18.74 16.81
N GLN A 31 13.09 19.35 16.45
CA GLN A 31 13.14 20.75 16.04
C GLN A 31 12.55 20.90 14.63
N LEU A 32 11.48 21.67 14.50
CA LEU A 32 10.88 22.03 13.20
C LEU A 32 11.57 23.23 12.57
N SER A 33 12.12 24.10 13.42
CA SER A 33 13.04 25.19 13.07
C SER A 33 13.88 25.56 14.29
N THR A 34 14.79 26.53 14.17
CA THR A 34 15.65 26.96 15.26
C THR A 34 14.83 27.36 16.50
N ASN A 35 15.04 26.65 17.61
CA ASN A 35 14.34 26.85 18.89
C ASN A 35 12.80 26.68 18.82
N TYR A 36 12.31 25.91 17.86
CA TYR A 36 10.88 25.65 17.70
C TYR A 36 10.65 24.16 17.48
N SER A 37 10.35 23.46 18.57
CA SER A 37 10.07 22.02 18.55
C SER A 37 8.64 21.70 18.08
N LEU A 38 8.38 20.42 17.84
CA LEU A 38 7.04 19.93 17.60
C LEU A 38 6.11 20.18 18.80
N ASN A 39 6.63 20.08 20.03
CA ASN A 39 5.90 20.45 21.24
C ASN A 39 5.54 21.94 21.25
N ASN A 40 6.46 22.83 20.83
CA ASN A 40 6.16 24.25 20.67
C ASN A 40 5.02 24.46 19.66
N TRP A 41 5.06 23.78 18.52
CA TRP A 41 4.02 23.83 17.50
C TRP A 41 2.63 23.38 18.00
N LEU A 42 2.57 22.30 18.79
CA LEU A 42 1.33 21.81 19.39
C LEU A 42 0.73 22.82 20.38
N ASN A 43 1.57 23.58 21.09
CA ASN A 43 1.14 24.56 22.07
C ASN A 43 1.00 25.99 21.51
N ASP A 44 1.40 26.23 20.27
CA ASP A 44 1.37 27.55 19.63
C ASP A 44 -0.06 28.00 19.31
N SER A 45 -0.53 29.11 19.90
CA SER A 45 -1.89 29.63 19.70
C SER A 45 -2.14 30.16 18.28
N ALA A 46 -1.09 30.46 17.51
CA ALA A 46 -1.22 30.87 16.10
C ALA A 46 -1.51 29.69 15.16
N VAL A 47 -1.28 28.45 15.62
CA VAL A 47 -1.54 27.24 14.83
C VAL A 47 -3.00 26.81 15.01
N SER A 48 -3.69 26.59 13.89
CA SER A 48 -5.09 26.15 13.88
C SER A 48 -5.31 24.86 14.67
N TRP A 49 -6.34 24.85 15.52
CA TRP A 49 -6.78 23.67 16.26
C TRP A 49 -7.04 22.47 15.33
N THR A 50 -7.61 22.69 14.14
CA THR A 50 -7.84 21.63 13.16
C THR A 50 -6.55 20.95 12.72
N GLN A 51 -5.48 21.71 12.47
CA GLN A 51 -4.19 21.13 12.06
C GLN A 51 -3.58 20.28 13.18
N LYS A 52 -3.66 20.77 14.43
CA LYS A 52 -3.19 20.04 15.61
C LYS A 52 -3.99 18.75 15.80
N ASN A 53 -5.31 18.82 15.69
CA ASN A 53 -6.17 17.66 15.84
C ASN A 53 -5.93 16.62 14.74
N LEU A 54 -5.81 17.05 13.47
CA LEU A 54 -5.43 16.16 12.36
C LEU A 54 -4.09 15.47 12.62
N PHE A 55 -3.08 16.22 13.09
CA PHE A 55 -1.79 15.65 13.45
C PHE A 55 -1.92 14.55 14.52
N LEU A 56 -2.65 14.84 15.60
CA LEU A 56 -2.88 13.91 16.70
C LEU A 56 -3.74 12.71 16.28
N GLU A 57 -4.66 12.85 15.34
CA GLU A 57 -5.45 11.74 14.79
C GLU A 57 -4.64 10.77 13.91
N PHE A 58 -3.49 11.20 13.39
CA PHE A 58 -2.55 10.30 12.71
C PHE A 58 -1.73 9.48 13.70
N LYS A 59 -1.60 9.93 14.95
CA LYS A 59 -0.95 9.15 16.01
C LYS A 59 -1.84 7.94 16.32
N ARG A 60 -1.47 6.76 15.82
CA ARG A 60 -2.08 5.49 16.23
C ARG A 60 -1.05 4.56 16.84
N TYR A 61 -1.50 3.89 17.89
CA TYR A 61 -0.96 2.64 18.39
C TYR A 61 -0.85 1.65 17.20
N PRO A 62 0.29 0.98 16.98
CA PRO A 62 1.27 0.57 17.98
C PRO A 62 2.39 1.59 18.25
N TYR A 63 2.77 1.75 19.52
CA TYR A 63 4.10 2.24 19.84
C TYR A 63 5.14 1.21 19.39
N PHE A 64 6.43 1.49 19.64
CA PHE A 64 7.50 0.50 19.54
C PHE A 64 7.15 -0.89 20.16
N THR A 65 6.17 -0.92 21.09
CA THR A 65 5.73 -2.07 21.90
C THR A 65 4.74 -3.07 21.29
N ASP A 66 4.24 -2.89 20.05
CA ASP A 66 3.36 -3.95 19.48
C ASP A 66 4.01 -4.73 18.34
N LEU A 67 5.34 -4.75 18.29
CA LEU A 67 6.05 -5.71 17.46
C LEU A 67 5.60 -7.14 17.83
N ASP A 68 5.36 -7.99 16.82
CA ASP A 68 5.16 -9.41 17.12
C ASP A 68 6.48 -10.04 17.60
N GLU A 69 6.42 -11.24 18.19
CA GLU A 69 7.60 -11.89 18.78
C GLU A 69 8.78 -12.00 17.80
N ASN A 70 8.52 -12.19 16.50
CA ASN A 70 9.58 -12.27 15.49
C ASN A 70 10.15 -10.87 15.18
N GLN A 71 9.28 -9.86 15.07
CA GLN A 71 9.69 -8.47 14.86
C GLN A 71 10.49 -7.93 16.04
N GLU A 72 10.11 -8.24 17.28
CA GLU A 72 10.83 -7.88 18.48
C GLU A 72 12.21 -8.53 18.51
N ALA A 73 12.29 -9.84 18.24
CA ALA A 73 13.55 -10.56 18.20
C ALA A 73 14.50 -9.99 17.13
N GLU A 74 14.01 -9.70 15.93
CA GLU A 74 14.81 -9.08 14.87
C GLU A 74 15.28 -7.68 15.28
N TYR A 75 14.41 -6.88 15.93
CA TYR A 75 14.82 -5.55 16.40
C TYR A 75 15.92 -5.62 17.46
N ILE A 76 15.75 -6.49 18.46
CA ILE A 76 16.68 -6.62 19.58
C ILE A 76 18.06 -7.13 19.11
N SER A 77 18.08 -8.02 18.11
CA SER A 77 19.31 -8.65 17.59
C SER A 77 19.96 -7.92 16.41
N SER A 78 19.44 -6.74 16.05
CA SER A 78 19.90 -5.96 14.90
C SER A 78 20.12 -4.49 15.23
N LYS A 79 21.18 -3.91 14.66
CA LYS A 79 21.41 -2.47 14.62
C LYS A 79 20.95 -1.90 13.29
N PHE A 80 20.01 -0.96 13.35
CA PHE A 80 19.48 -0.24 12.21
C PHE A 80 20.18 1.11 12.05
N SER A 81 20.55 1.47 10.82
CA SER A 81 21.22 2.74 10.55
C SER A 81 20.88 3.31 9.17
N LEU A 82 20.87 4.63 9.07
CA LEU A 82 20.51 5.33 7.82
C LEU A 82 21.57 5.08 6.73
N ASN A 83 21.15 4.57 5.58
CA ASN A 83 22.03 4.30 4.44
C ASN A 83 21.90 5.39 3.36
N GLU A 84 22.21 6.63 3.72
CA GLU A 84 22.16 7.79 2.83
C GLU A 84 23.47 8.60 2.95
N PRO A 85 24.52 8.28 2.17
CA PRO A 85 25.86 8.86 2.31
C PRO A 85 25.93 10.38 2.21
N GLU A 86 25.00 10.99 1.49
CA GLU A 86 24.85 12.43 1.35
C GLU A 86 24.21 13.13 2.55
N HIS A 87 23.67 12.39 3.52
CA HIS A 87 23.03 12.94 4.71
C HIS A 87 23.99 12.94 5.91
N ALA A 88 23.95 13.99 6.72
CA ALA A 88 24.77 14.09 7.94
C ALA A 88 24.51 12.96 8.96
N CYS A 89 23.33 12.35 8.91
CA CYS A 89 22.96 11.21 9.76
C CYS A 89 23.28 9.83 9.15
N HIS A 90 24.05 9.76 8.06
CA HIS A 90 24.52 8.47 7.53
C HIS A 90 25.18 7.63 8.64
N ASP A 91 24.92 6.31 8.64
CA ASP A 91 25.38 5.36 9.66
C ASP A 91 24.89 5.63 11.10
N GLN A 92 24.04 6.64 11.33
CA GLN A 92 23.42 6.89 12.62
C GLN A 92 22.14 6.07 12.79
N ASN A 93 21.73 5.86 14.05
CA ASN A 93 20.52 5.10 14.37
C ASN A 93 19.27 5.76 13.78
N CYS A 94 18.30 4.96 13.34
CA CYS A 94 17.10 5.44 12.66
C CYS A 94 15.86 4.60 12.99
N ASP A 95 15.41 4.67 14.26
CA ASP A 95 14.32 3.84 14.79
C ASP A 95 13.01 3.97 14.00
N GLY A 96 12.72 5.16 13.46
CA GLY A 96 11.54 5.38 12.60
C GLY A 96 11.57 4.54 11.31
N LEU A 97 12.73 4.46 10.66
CA LEU A 97 12.91 3.63 9.45
C LEU A 97 12.95 2.14 9.78
N ALA A 98 13.59 1.77 10.90
CA ALA A 98 13.60 0.40 11.40
C ALA A 98 12.17 -0.12 11.64
N ASN A 99 11.35 0.69 12.31
CA ASN A 99 9.96 0.34 12.59
C ASN A 99 9.13 0.22 11.30
N ALA A 100 9.27 1.19 10.40
CA ALA A 100 8.61 1.15 9.10
C ALA A 100 8.97 -0.12 8.31
N TRP A 101 10.23 -0.53 8.33
CA TRP A 101 10.67 -1.79 7.72
C TRP A 101 10.04 -3.02 8.40
N LEU A 102 10.14 -3.14 9.73
CA LEU A 102 9.61 -4.28 10.49
C LEU A 102 8.09 -4.45 10.31
N LYS A 103 7.35 -3.33 10.31
CA LYS A 103 5.90 -3.30 10.19
C LYS A 103 5.38 -3.32 8.75
N LYS A 104 6.28 -3.31 7.75
CA LYS A 104 5.94 -3.08 6.34
C LYS A 104 5.04 -1.86 6.20
N SER A 105 5.51 -0.75 6.74
CA SER A 105 4.78 0.48 6.94
C SER A 105 5.47 1.63 6.19
N LEU A 106 4.70 2.62 5.77
CA LEU A 106 5.21 3.82 5.10
C LEU A 106 5.96 4.67 6.11
N ALA A 107 7.24 4.92 5.85
CA ALA A 107 8.00 5.92 6.56
C ALA A 107 7.57 7.32 6.10
N VAL A 108 7.40 8.25 7.04
CA VAL A 108 7.04 9.63 6.72
C VAL A 108 7.93 10.56 7.52
N SER A 109 8.45 11.61 6.88
CA SER A 109 9.33 12.59 7.51
C SER A 109 8.95 14.02 7.15
N PHE A 110 9.57 14.98 7.84
CA PHE A 110 9.54 16.37 7.40
C PHE A 110 10.45 16.54 6.17
N CYS A 111 10.03 17.35 5.18
CA CYS A 111 10.89 17.73 4.06
C CYS A 111 11.97 18.75 4.49
N SER A 112 12.85 18.36 5.42
CA SER A 112 13.95 19.19 5.93
C SER A 112 15.26 19.04 5.15
N HIS A 113 15.35 18.04 4.28
CA HIS A 113 16.55 17.73 3.49
C HIS A 113 16.17 17.01 2.19
N ASP A 114 17.00 17.09 1.15
CA ASP A 114 16.75 16.51 -0.18
C ASP A 114 16.62 15.00 -0.17
N VAL A 115 17.37 14.33 0.70
CA VAL A 115 17.27 12.88 0.94
C VAL A 115 15.85 12.45 1.28
N TRP A 116 15.10 13.27 2.03
CA TRP A 116 13.71 12.97 2.38
C TRP A 116 12.73 13.17 1.22
N GLN A 117 13.16 13.75 0.10
CA GLN A 117 12.31 13.87 -1.08
C GLN A 117 12.29 12.58 -1.93
N LYS A 118 13.06 11.55 -1.54
CA LYS A 118 13.03 10.23 -2.17
C LYS A 118 11.78 9.44 -1.77
N ASN A 119 11.26 8.64 -2.71
CA ASN A 119 10.16 7.68 -2.50
C ASN A 119 10.61 6.43 -1.71
N LYS A 120 11.93 6.21 -1.59
CA LYS A 120 12.57 5.13 -0.86
C LYS A 120 13.82 5.66 -0.16
N ILE A 121 14.01 5.25 1.09
CA ILE A 121 15.17 5.63 1.91
C ILE A 121 15.99 4.37 2.21
N GLY A 122 17.31 4.49 2.08
CA GLY A 122 18.25 3.42 2.39
C GLY A 122 18.30 3.11 3.89
N LEU A 123 18.30 1.81 4.20
CA LEU A 123 18.42 1.28 5.55
C LEU A 123 19.51 0.20 5.58
N THR A 124 20.42 0.30 6.53
CA THR A 124 21.43 -0.73 6.82
C THR A 124 21.02 -1.48 8.08
N ILE A 125 20.94 -2.81 7.99
CA ILE A 125 20.62 -3.73 9.09
C ILE A 125 21.87 -4.57 9.38
N LYS A 126 22.48 -4.37 10.55
CA LYS A 126 23.64 -5.14 11.02
C LYS A 126 23.20 -6.10 12.13
N ARG A 127 23.26 -7.39 11.89
CA ARG A 127 22.85 -8.44 12.83
C ARG A 127 24.02 -8.88 13.72
N ASP A 128 23.72 -9.38 14.91
CA ASP A 128 24.74 -9.83 15.87
C ASP A 128 25.65 -10.95 15.34
N ASN A 129 25.17 -11.74 14.37
CA ASN A 129 25.97 -12.77 13.69
C ASN A 129 27.04 -12.19 12.74
N GLY A 130 27.20 -10.87 12.68
CA GLY A 130 28.16 -10.16 11.83
C GLY A 130 27.69 -9.94 10.38
N THR A 131 26.48 -10.39 10.02
CA THR A 131 25.92 -10.12 8.69
C THR A 131 25.37 -8.70 8.62
N ALA A 132 25.56 -8.07 7.45
CA ALA A 132 25.02 -6.76 7.15
C ALA A 132 24.18 -6.85 5.88
N GLU A 133 22.99 -6.27 5.93
CA GLU A 133 22.06 -6.18 4.81
C GLU A 133 21.76 -4.71 4.53
N GLN A 134 21.79 -4.34 3.26
CA GLN A 134 21.32 -3.03 2.80
C GLN A 134 19.99 -3.22 2.11
N THR A 135 19.00 -2.45 2.54
CA THR A 135 17.63 -2.49 2.03
C THR A 135 17.10 -1.07 1.84
N GLN A 136 15.88 -0.96 1.33
CA GLN A 136 15.18 0.31 1.15
C GLN A 136 13.79 0.25 1.76
N VAL A 137 13.38 1.36 2.36
CA VAL A 137 12.06 1.52 2.99
C VAL A 137 11.27 2.55 2.22
N TYR A 138 10.03 2.22 1.87
CA TYR A 138 9.12 3.17 1.24
C TYR A 138 8.89 4.39 2.12
N HIS A 139 8.96 5.57 1.50
CA HIS A 139 9.01 6.84 2.18
C HIS A 139 8.25 7.94 1.44
N ALA A 140 7.67 8.88 2.18
CA ALA A 140 7.16 10.12 1.61
C ALA A 140 7.32 11.31 2.58
N CYS A 141 7.84 12.44 2.10
CA CYS A 141 7.80 13.71 2.86
C CYS A 141 6.77 14.72 2.31
N ASN A 142 6.39 14.58 1.03
CA ASN A 142 5.39 15.40 0.35
C ASN A 142 4.61 14.56 -0.69
N GLU A 143 3.59 15.18 -1.31
CA GLU A 143 2.72 14.49 -2.29
C GLU A 143 3.45 14.03 -3.56
N SER A 144 4.55 14.68 -3.96
CA SER A 144 5.31 14.27 -5.14
C SER A 144 6.16 13.02 -4.90
N CYS A 145 6.36 12.62 -3.64
CA CYS A 145 6.99 11.34 -3.31
C CYS A 145 6.05 10.13 -3.56
N ILE A 146 4.74 10.37 -3.70
CA ILE A 146 3.73 9.33 -3.87
C ILE A 146 3.54 9.03 -5.37
N ASP A 147 4.39 8.15 -5.88
CA ASP A 147 4.30 7.62 -7.23
C ASP A 147 3.39 6.38 -7.33
N GLN A 148 3.24 5.84 -8.54
CA GLN A 148 2.41 4.65 -8.80
C GLN A 148 2.95 3.41 -8.07
N GLU A 149 4.27 3.25 -7.98
CA GLU A 149 4.89 2.11 -7.29
C GLU A 149 4.51 2.12 -5.79
N LEU A 150 4.64 3.27 -5.13
CA LEU A 150 4.27 3.42 -3.73
C LEU A 150 2.76 3.21 -3.51
N ILE A 151 1.91 3.72 -4.40
CA ILE A 151 0.46 3.52 -4.33
C ILE A 151 0.11 2.02 -4.38
N GLU A 152 0.70 1.28 -5.32
CA GLU A 152 0.48 -0.16 -5.45
C GLU A 152 0.96 -0.92 -4.20
N TRP A 153 2.12 -0.55 -3.66
CA TRP A 153 2.65 -1.15 -2.44
C TRP A 153 1.75 -0.87 -1.22
N LEU A 154 1.28 0.36 -1.06
CA LEU A 154 0.37 0.76 0.03
C LEU A 154 -0.94 0.00 -0.02
N ARG A 155 -1.52 -0.13 -1.23
CA ARG A 155 -2.73 -0.92 -1.44
C ARG A 155 -2.49 -2.36 -1.00
N ARG A 156 -1.46 -3.03 -1.50
CA ARG A 156 -1.18 -4.44 -1.17
C ARG A 156 -0.95 -4.67 0.33
N THR A 157 -0.34 -3.72 1.02
CA THR A 157 -0.01 -3.87 2.45
C THR A 157 -1.22 -3.67 3.37
N ASN A 158 -2.19 -2.85 2.96
CA ASN A 158 -3.37 -2.54 3.77
C ASN A 158 -4.61 -3.37 3.43
N LEU A 159 -4.61 -4.04 2.29
CA LEU A 159 -5.74 -4.84 1.87
C LEU A 159 -5.91 -6.07 2.78
N PRO A 160 -7.14 -6.38 3.21
CA PRO A 160 -7.39 -7.57 4.03
C PRO A 160 -7.05 -8.84 3.25
N PRO A 161 -6.64 -9.93 3.91
CA PRO A 161 -6.50 -11.23 3.24
C PRO A 161 -7.77 -11.61 2.46
N LEU A 162 -7.63 -12.08 1.22
CA LEU A 162 -8.76 -12.50 0.37
C LEU A 162 -9.29 -13.88 0.80
N VAL A 163 -9.92 -13.93 1.97
CA VAL A 163 -10.42 -15.18 2.58
C VAL A 163 -11.94 -15.35 2.47
N ASP A 164 -12.67 -14.27 2.23
CA ASP A 164 -14.12 -14.19 2.14
C ASP A 164 -14.60 -13.10 1.16
N TYR A 165 -15.92 -12.99 0.96
CA TYR A 165 -16.50 -12.04 0.00
C TYR A 165 -16.41 -10.59 0.47
N GLN A 166 -16.33 -10.34 1.78
CA GLN A 166 -16.17 -9.00 2.31
C GLN A 166 -14.78 -8.47 1.99
N ALA A 167 -13.75 -9.30 2.10
CA ALA A 167 -12.41 -8.96 1.63
C ALA A 167 -12.39 -8.66 0.14
N VAL A 168 -13.04 -9.47 -0.71
CA VAL A 168 -13.12 -9.18 -2.16
C VAL A 168 -13.82 -7.84 -2.42
N GLU A 169 -14.88 -7.52 -1.68
CA GLU A 169 -15.57 -6.23 -1.78
C GLU A 169 -14.70 -5.05 -1.33
N ILE A 170 -13.79 -5.25 -0.38
CA ILE A 170 -12.81 -4.22 0.02
C ILE A 170 -11.74 -4.02 -1.06
N TRP A 171 -11.30 -5.10 -1.73
CA TRP A 171 -10.34 -5.03 -2.84
C TRP A 171 -10.94 -4.40 -4.09
N PHE A 172 -12.19 -4.77 -4.41
CA PHE A 172 -12.91 -4.34 -5.62
C PHE A 172 -14.31 -3.81 -5.25
N PRO A 173 -14.41 -2.58 -4.73
CA PRO A 173 -15.66 -2.06 -4.19
C PRO A 173 -16.70 -1.78 -5.27
N SER A 174 -17.94 -2.20 -5.04
CA SER A 174 -19.04 -1.92 -5.98
C SER A 174 -19.30 -0.43 -6.16
N ALA A 175 -19.00 0.38 -5.14
CA ALA A 175 -19.06 1.84 -5.20
C ALA A 175 -18.10 2.45 -6.24
N ASN A 176 -17.05 1.72 -6.62
CA ASN A 176 -16.07 2.13 -7.63
C ASN A 176 -16.35 1.49 -9.00
N GLY A 177 -17.58 1.02 -9.23
CA GLY A 177 -18.00 0.47 -10.52
C GLY A 177 -17.57 -0.98 -10.77
N TYR A 178 -17.24 -1.74 -9.73
CA TYR A 178 -16.99 -3.18 -9.84
C TYR A 178 -18.28 -3.98 -9.58
N GLN A 179 -18.64 -4.90 -10.48
CA GLN A 179 -19.71 -5.88 -10.24
C GLN A 179 -19.11 -7.27 -10.38
N ILE A 180 -18.65 -7.84 -9.25
CA ILE A 180 -17.96 -9.12 -9.22
C ILE A 180 -18.96 -10.23 -8.84
N SER A 181 -19.19 -11.20 -9.74
CA SER A 181 -20.08 -12.33 -9.47
C SER A 181 -19.57 -13.20 -8.31
N ASN A 182 -20.46 -13.95 -7.65
CA ASN A 182 -20.05 -14.92 -6.61
C ASN A 182 -18.99 -15.92 -7.12
N LYS A 183 -19.15 -16.39 -8.36
CA LYS A 183 -18.16 -17.27 -9.01
C LYS A 183 -16.79 -16.61 -9.14
N ALA A 184 -16.74 -15.35 -9.55
CA ALA A 184 -15.49 -14.59 -9.63
C ALA A 184 -14.89 -14.32 -8.24
N LYS A 185 -15.72 -14.01 -7.23
CA LYS A 185 -15.29 -13.87 -5.83
C LYS A 185 -14.65 -15.18 -5.33
N ASP A 186 -15.29 -16.33 -5.58
CA ASP A 186 -14.76 -17.65 -5.25
C ASP A 186 -13.42 -17.93 -5.95
N ASP A 187 -13.30 -17.57 -7.23
CA ASP A 187 -12.07 -17.75 -8.01
C ASP A 187 -10.91 -16.94 -7.45
N ILE A 188 -11.14 -15.67 -7.09
CA ILE A 188 -10.14 -14.78 -6.49
C ILE A 188 -9.68 -15.32 -5.12
N ILE A 189 -10.63 -15.71 -4.27
CA ILE A 189 -10.33 -16.31 -2.95
C ILE A 189 -9.57 -17.63 -3.11
N TYR A 190 -9.90 -18.44 -4.13
CA TYR A 190 -9.18 -19.67 -4.42
C TYR A 190 -7.71 -19.40 -4.71
N PHE A 191 -7.40 -18.45 -5.60
CA PHE A 191 -6.01 -18.10 -5.92
C PHE A 191 -5.24 -17.66 -4.67
N TYR A 192 -5.87 -16.88 -3.79
CA TYR A 192 -5.25 -16.46 -2.54
C TYR A 192 -4.96 -17.64 -1.61
N LYS A 193 -5.96 -18.49 -1.36
CA LYS A 193 -5.81 -19.69 -0.50
C LYS A 193 -4.79 -20.69 -1.03
N LYS A 194 -4.53 -20.71 -2.35
CA LYS A 194 -3.52 -21.54 -3.00
C LYS A 194 -2.16 -20.87 -3.17
N ALA A 195 -1.97 -19.67 -2.60
CA ALA A 195 -0.75 -18.87 -2.75
C ALA A 195 -0.38 -18.57 -4.22
N GLN A 196 -1.37 -18.50 -5.11
CA GLN A 196 -1.21 -18.17 -6.53
C GLN A 196 -1.31 -16.65 -6.73
N PHE A 197 -0.45 -15.89 -6.03
CA PHE A 197 -0.50 -14.42 -6.00
C PHE A 197 -0.21 -13.74 -7.35
N GLU A 198 0.52 -14.42 -8.24
CA GLU A 198 0.75 -13.96 -9.62
C GLU A 198 -0.57 -13.79 -10.38
N ASN A 199 -1.51 -14.74 -10.22
CA ASN A 199 -2.81 -14.69 -10.87
C ASN A 199 -3.67 -13.55 -10.34
N ILE A 200 -3.59 -13.26 -9.03
CA ILE A 200 -4.29 -12.12 -8.42
C ILE A 200 -3.74 -10.81 -8.98
N THR A 201 -2.41 -10.66 -9.00
CA THR A 201 -1.72 -9.48 -9.56
C THR A 201 -2.12 -9.24 -11.01
N ARG A 202 -2.25 -10.32 -11.78
CA ARG A 202 -2.66 -10.25 -13.19
C ARG A 202 -4.12 -9.82 -13.36
N ILE A 203 -5.02 -10.31 -12.50
CA ILE A 203 -6.43 -9.90 -12.46
C ILE A 203 -6.54 -8.40 -12.14
N GLU A 204 -5.84 -7.92 -11.11
CA GLU A 204 -5.79 -6.49 -10.77
C GLU A 204 -5.28 -5.63 -11.94
N GLY A 205 -4.20 -6.08 -12.59
CA GLY A 205 -3.64 -5.43 -13.77
C GLY A 205 -4.68 -5.33 -14.90
N PHE A 206 -5.42 -6.40 -15.18
CA PHE A 206 -6.48 -6.36 -16.17
C PHE A 206 -7.62 -5.42 -15.78
N PHE A 207 -8.02 -5.39 -14.51
CA PHE A 207 -9.07 -4.49 -14.06
C PHE A 207 -8.67 -3.04 -14.33
N ASN A 208 -7.44 -2.66 -13.96
CA ASN A 208 -6.90 -1.32 -14.22
C ASN A 208 -6.84 -1.01 -15.72
N GLU A 209 -6.39 -1.94 -16.55
CA GLU A 209 -6.35 -1.76 -18.01
C GLU A 209 -7.75 -1.60 -18.62
N ILE A 210 -8.75 -2.36 -18.14
CA ILE A 210 -10.12 -2.31 -18.64
C ILE A 210 -10.75 -0.92 -18.40
N TRP A 211 -10.44 -0.27 -17.28
CA TRP A 211 -10.89 1.10 -17.02
C TRP A 211 -10.32 2.13 -18.01
N VAL A 212 -9.17 1.83 -18.63
CA VAL A 212 -8.53 2.70 -19.64
C VAL A 212 -9.05 2.37 -21.04
N ASP A 213 -8.98 1.10 -21.45
CA ASP A 213 -9.52 0.59 -22.71
C ASP A 213 -10.05 -0.84 -22.50
N PRO A 214 -11.38 -1.03 -22.41
CA PRO A 214 -11.96 -2.35 -22.17
C PRO A 214 -11.60 -3.37 -23.24
N PHE A 215 -11.38 -2.95 -24.48
CA PHE A 215 -11.32 -3.84 -25.64
C PHE A 215 -9.88 -4.06 -26.16
N ARG A 216 -8.88 -3.51 -25.47
CA ARG A 216 -7.45 -3.66 -25.77
C ARG A 216 -6.62 -3.80 -24.49
N GLY A 217 -5.37 -4.17 -24.64
CA GLY A 217 -4.43 -4.35 -23.54
C GLY A 217 -3.79 -5.73 -23.51
N THR A 218 -3.27 -6.10 -22.35
CA THR A 218 -2.54 -7.36 -22.16
C THR A 218 -3.48 -8.54 -21.96
N GLY A 219 -2.93 -9.75 -22.09
CA GLY A 219 -3.70 -10.99 -21.88
C GLY A 219 -4.60 -11.36 -23.04
N LYS A 220 -4.26 -11.05 -24.31
CA LYS A 220 -5.02 -11.50 -25.50
C LYS A 220 -6.53 -11.26 -25.37
N VAL A 221 -6.93 -10.00 -25.51
CA VAL A 221 -8.32 -9.58 -25.40
C VAL A 221 -9.15 -10.19 -26.53
N GLU A 222 -10.15 -11.01 -26.20
CA GLU A 222 -10.97 -11.75 -27.17
C GLU A 222 -12.47 -11.57 -26.89
N PRO A 223 -13.28 -11.13 -27.87
CA PRO A 223 -14.73 -11.10 -27.73
C PRO A 223 -15.29 -12.52 -27.74
N LEU A 224 -16.20 -12.81 -26.81
CA LEU A 224 -16.87 -14.10 -26.71
C LEU A 224 -18.13 -14.15 -27.60
N LYS A 225 -18.56 -15.37 -27.92
CA LYS A 225 -19.63 -15.66 -28.88
C LYS A 225 -20.77 -16.46 -28.23
N ALA A 226 -21.84 -16.68 -28.99
CA ALA A 226 -23.00 -17.48 -28.59
C ALA A 226 -23.64 -16.99 -27.28
N ASN A 227 -23.79 -17.86 -26.28
CA ASN A 227 -24.40 -17.53 -24.99
C ASN A 227 -23.60 -16.49 -24.17
N LEU A 228 -22.37 -16.19 -24.58
CA LEU A 228 -21.51 -15.17 -23.98
C LEU A 228 -21.28 -13.99 -24.95
N ALA A 229 -22.13 -13.80 -25.97
CA ALA A 229 -22.07 -12.61 -26.82
C ALA A 229 -22.19 -11.33 -25.97
N GLY A 230 -21.29 -10.37 -26.20
CA GLY A 230 -21.16 -9.14 -25.39
C GLY A 230 -20.18 -9.25 -24.22
N TRP A 231 -19.74 -10.47 -23.87
CA TRP A 231 -18.64 -10.68 -22.93
C TRP A 231 -17.30 -10.74 -23.64
N TRP A 232 -16.24 -10.53 -22.88
CA TRP A 232 -14.86 -10.54 -23.31
C TRP A 232 -14.05 -11.46 -22.41
N SER A 233 -12.97 -12.00 -22.96
CA SER A 233 -12.01 -12.79 -22.20
C SER A 233 -10.61 -12.19 -22.26
N ARG A 234 -9.86 -12.34 -21.16
CA ARG A 234 -8.42 -12.11 -21.09
C ARG A 234 -7.73 -13.33 -20.48
N GLN A 235 -6.61 -13.72 -21.06
CA GLN A 235 -5.71 -14.76 -20.61
C GLN A 235 -4.90 -14.35 -19.38
N ILE A 236 -5.26 -14.91 -18.23
CA ILE A 236 -4.50 -14.76 -16.98
C ILE A 236 -3.20 -15.56 -17.10
N ASP A 237 -3.32 -16.86 -17.33
CA ASP A 237 -2.22 -17.80 -17.58
C ASP A 237 -2.62 -18.82 -18.67
N HIS A 238 -1.91 -19.94 -18.79
CA HIS A 238 -2.25 -20.95 -19.79
C HIS A 238 -3.63 -21.60 -19.56
N GLU A 239 -4.08 -21.72 -18.30
CA GLU A 239 -5.26 -22.49 -17.88
C GLU A 239 -6.48 -21.61 -17.56
N HIS A 240 -6.27 -20.34 -17.21
CA HIS A 240 -7.28 -19.49 -16.62
C HIS A 240 -7.57 -18.27 -17.49
N ARG A 241 -8.85 -17.89 -17.52
CA ARG A 241 -9.34 -16.70 -18.22
C ARG A 241 -10.13 -15.82 -17.25
N LEU A 242 -9.90 -14.53 -17.34
CA LEU A 242 -10.84 -13.51 -16.88
C LEU A 242 -11.97 -13.43 -17.91
N VAL A 243 -13.22 -13.50 -17.47
CA VAL A 243 -14.41 -13.28 -18.29
C VAL A 243 -15.17 -12.08 -17.73
N TYR A 244 -15.31 -11.04 -18.54
CA TYR A 244 -15.84 -9.74 -18.11
C TYR A 244 -16.67 -9.05 -19.20
N ARG A 245 -17.40 -8.03 -18.78
CA ARG A 245 -18.14 -7.10 -19.63
C ARG A 245 -17.93 -5.70 -19.05
N PHE A 246 -17.91 -4.69 -19.91
CA PHE A 246 -17.78 -3.31 -19.48
C PHE A 246 -18.87 -2.47 -20.12
N GLU A 247 -19.80 -1.99 -19.30
CA GLU A 247 -20.97 -1.21 -19.75
C GLU A 247 -21.37 -0.17 -18.74
N ASP A 248 -21.82 0.99 -19.22
CA ASP A 248 -22.27 2.11 -18.38
C ASP A 248 -21.27 2.54 -17.29
N GLY A 249 -19.97 2.40 -17.58
CA GLY A 249 -18.90 2.71 -16.64
C GLY A 249 -18.78 1.70 -15.49
N ILE A 250 -19.27 0.48 -15.68
CA ILE A 250 -19.23 -0.61 -14.71
C ILE A 250 -18.45 -1.79 -15.32
N LEU A 251 -17.45 -2.28 -14.58
CA LEU A 251 -16.75 -3.51 -14.86
C LEU A 251 -17.48 -4.69 -14.21
N ILE A 252 -18.16 -5.48 -15.04
CA ILE A 252 -18.88 -6.69 -14.63
C ILE A 252 -17.97 -7.90 -14.85
N VAL A 253 -17.69 -8.66 -13.79
CA VAL A 253 -16.78 -9.81 -13.83
C VAL A 253 -17.53 -11.10 -13.53
N CYS A 254 -17.56 -12.01 -14.49
CA CYS A 254 -18.27 -13.27 -14.38
C CYS A 254 -17.41 -14.40 -13.78
N SER A 255 -16.14 -14.50 -14.16
CA SER A 255 -15.23 -15.54 -13.63
C SER A 255 -13.77 -15.16 -13.86
N CYS A 256 -12.89 -15.66 -12.99
CA CYS A 256 -11.44 -15.44 -13.09
C CYS A 256 -10.65 -16.76 -13.20
N ARG A 257 -11.29 -17.93 -13.22
CA ARG A 257 -10.61 -19.24 -13.20
C ARG A 257 -11.26 -20.26 -14.11
N GLY A 258 -10.40 -21.00 -14.82
CA GLY A 258 -10.77 -22.05 -15.76
C GLY A 258 -11.14 -21.51 -17.15
N HIS A 259 -11.76 -22.39 -17.95
CA HIS A 259 -12.25 -22.07 -19.30
C HIS A 259 -13.75 -21.72 -19.30
N TYR A 260 -14.15 -20.86 -20.23
CA TYR A 260 -15.51 -20.34 -20.37
C TYR A 260 -16.51 -21.27 -21.08
N SER A 261 -16.10 -22.48 -21.47
CA SER A 261 -16.93 -23.40 -22.25
C SER A 261 -18.23 -23.83 -21.55
N ASN A 262 -18.26 -23.83 -20.22
CA ASN A 262 -19.43 -24.21 -19.41
C ASN A 262 -19.94 -23.07 -18.51
N LEU A 263 -19.54 -21.83 -18.77
CA LEU A 263 -19.93 -20.69 -17.94
C LEU A 263 -21.32 -20.16 -18.33
N SER A 264 -22.18 -19.96 -17.34
CA SER A 264 -23.41 -19.17 -17.46
C SER A 264 -23.20 -17.86 -16.71
N CYS A 265 -23.10 -16.77 -17.46
CA CYS A 265 -22.97 -15.44 -16.90
C CYS A 265 -24.34 -14.77 -16.94
N THR A 266 -24.90 -14.46 -15.77
CA THR A 266 -26.07 -13.59 -15.67
C THR A 266 -25.60 -12.14 -15.52
N PRO A 267 -26.33 -11.16 -16.07
CA PRO A 267 -26.19 -9.77 -15.67
C PRO A 267 -26.37 -9.59 -14.16
#